data_AF-A0A3B9NW19-F1
#
_entry.id   AF-A0A3B9NW19-F1
#
_cell.length_a   1.000
_cell.length_b   1.000
_cell.length_c   1.000
_cell.angle_alpha   90.00
_cell.angle_beta   90.00
_cell.angle_gamma   90.00
#
_symmetry.space_group_name_H-M   'P 1'
#
loop_
_entity.id
_entity.type
_entity.pdbx_description
1 polymer ?
#
loop_
_entity_poly.entity_id
_entity_poly.type
_entity_poly.pdbx_seq_one_letter_code
_entity_poly.pdbx_strand_id
1 'polypeptide(L)'
;MKDRIRQIVDQITALEEELNTALQENGDRLRFQLEGKRVIFEKTVRDAHRRVKIGVLRWIVTERPQNFITMPIIYGMSIPMLVLDLFLGFYQWTCFPVYGIRKVKRGDYLVLDHQHLAYLNFFEKGHCMYCSYAVGLMAYATEIIARTEQYFCPIKHARKILSAHSRYASFIAYGEAENYHARLEEFRNELGKEKGKGERGSK
;
A
#
# COMPACT_ATOMS: atom_id res chain seq x y z
N MET A 1 2.22 27.56 14.70
CA MET A 1 2.87 26.90 13.52
C MET A 1 2.41 25.46 13.34
N LYS A 2 2.29 24.67 14.43
CA LYS A 2 1.65 23.34 14.42
C LYS A 2 0.22 23.37 13.87
N ASP A 3 -0.54 24.45 14.11
CA ASP A 3 -1.94 24.56 13.68
C ASP A 3 -2.10 24.67 12.16
N ARG A 4 -1.21 25.38 11.46
CA ARG A 4 -1.24 25.47 9.99
C ARG A 4 -0.88 24.13 9.35
N ILE A 5 0.08 23.39 9.93
CA ILE A 5 0.44 22.05 9.44
C ILE A 5 -0.75 21.10 9.66
N ARG A 6 -1.38 21.13 10.83
CA ARG A 6 -2.57 20.33 11.13
C ARG A 6 -3.71 20.65 10.16
N GLN A 7 -3.99 21.94 9.92
CA GLN A 7 -4.98 22.36 8.93
C GLN A 7 -4.68 21.85 7.52
N ILE A 8 -3.41 21.88 7.08
CA ILE A 8 -3.02 21.33 5.76
C ILE A 8 -3.23 19.82 5.73
N VAL A 9 -2.85 19.09 6.78
CA VAL A 9 -3.06 17.63 6.86
C VAL A 9 -4.56 17.29 6.84
N ASP A 10 -5.37 18.05 7.55
CA ASP A 10 -6.83 17.87 7.57
C ASP A 10 -7.44 18.13 6.18
N GLN A 11 -6.98 19.19 5.50
CA GLN A 11 -7.38 19.49 4.12
C GLN A 11 -6.95 18.40 3.13
N ILE A 12 -5.73 17.89 3.24
CA ILE A 12 -5.26 16.78 2.40
C ILE A 12 -6.14 15.56 2.63
N THR A 13 -6.42 15.21 3.90
CA THR A 13 -7.26 14.06 4.23
C THR A 13 -8.68 14.23 3.66
N ALA A 14 -9.27 15.41 3.78
CA ALA A 14 -10.58 15.71 3.23
C ALA A 14 -10.60 15.63 1.69
N LEU A 15 -9.56 16.17 1.03
CA LEU A 15 -9.42 16.11 -0.43
C LEU A 15 -9.15 14.68 -0.93
N GLU A 16 -8.41 13.87 -0.18
CA GLU A 16 -8.22 12.44 -0.48
C GLU A 16 -9.53 11.68 -0.37
N GLU A 17 -10.35 11.96 0.64
CA GLU A 17 -11.68 11.36 0.80
C GLU A 17 -12.62 11.78 -0.33
N GLU A 18 -12.67 13.08 -0.65
CA GLU A 18 -13.46 13.61 -1.78
C GLU A 18 -13.01 13.00 -3.11
N LEU A 19 -11.70 12.87 -3.34
CA LEU A 19 -11.14 12.21 -4.53
C LEU A 19 -11.57 10.74 -4.59
N ASN A 20 -11.50 10.01 -3.48
CA ASN A 20 -11.93 8.61 -3.42
C ASN A 20 -13.43 8.48 -3.72
N THR A 21 -14.27 9.36 -3.17
CA THR A 21 -15.71 9.42 -3.48
C THR A 21 -15.94 9.72 -4.95
N ALA A 22 -15.27 10.73 -5.51
CA ALA A 22 -15.39 11.08 -6.93
C ALA A 22 -14.89 9.96 -7.85
N LEU A 23 -13.86 9.21 -7.45
CA LEU A 23 -13.37 8.03 -8.18
C LEU A 23 -14.36 6.87 -8.10
N GLN A 24 -15.06 6.68 -6.97
CA GLN A 24 -16.12 5.67 -6.84
C GLN A 24 -17.34 6.04 -7.70
N GLU A 25 -17.81 7.28 -7.62
CA GLU A 25 -18.94 7.80 -8.42
C GLU A 25 -18.66 7.74 -9.93
N ASN A 26 -17.41 8.03 -10.35
CA ASN A 26 -17.01 7.85 -11.74
C ASN A 26 -16.72 6.39 -12.09
N GLY A 27 -16.27 5.59 -11.12
CA GLY A 27 -16.07 4.14 -11.23
C GLY A 27 -17.37 3.40 -11.55
N ASP A 28 -18.51 3.86 -11.02
CA ASP A 28 -19.85 3.33 -11.35
C ASP A 28 -20.26 3.53 -12.82
N ARG A 29 -19.60 4.43 -13.56
CA ARG A 29 -19.78 4.53 -15.02
C ARG A 29 -19.06 3.39 -15.78
N LEU A 30 -18.07 2.75 -15.16
CA LEU A 30 -17.49 1.47 -15.58
C LEU A 30 -18.17 0.37 -14.77
N ARG A 31 -19.38 -0.04 -15.20
CA ARG A 31 -20.29 -0.98 -14.50
C ARG A 31 -19.62 -2.24 -13.93
N PHE A 32 -19.11 -2.14 -12.72
CA PHE A 32 -18.45 -3.20 -12.00
C PHE A 32 -19.00 -3.23 -10.57
N GLN A 33 -19.73 -4.28 -10.22
CA GLN A 33 -20.26 -4.42 -8.87
C GLN A 33 -19.17 -5.01 -7.96
N LEU A 34 -18.77 -4.23 -6.96
CA LEU A 34 -17.91 -4.66 -5.87
C LEU A 34 -18.79 -5.32 -4.78
N GLU A 35 -19.00 -6.64 -4.87
CA GLU A 35 -19.52 -7.42 -3.74
C GLU A 35 -18.35 -7.87 -2.86
N GLY A 36 -17.96 -6.99 -1.92
CA GLY A 36 -16.90 -7.28 -0.95
C GLY A 36 -15.51 -7.39 -1.59
N LYS A 37 -14.89 -8.58 -1.52
CA LYS A 37 -13.54 -8.88 -2.04
C LYS A 37 -13.53 -9.44 -3.48
N ARG A 38 -14.67 -9.41 -4.18
CA ARG A 38 -14.81 -10.04 -5.49
C ARG A 38 -15.54 -9.09 -6.44
N VAL A 39 -14.86 -8.69 -7.51
CA VAL A 39 -15.43 -7.85 -8.55
C VAL A 39 -16.23 -8.74 -9.50
N ILE A 40 -17.56 -8.56 -9.53
CA ILE A 40 -18.44 -9.27 -10.46
C ILE A 40 -18.76 -8.31 -11.60
N PHE A 41 -18.13 -8.55 -12.75
CA PHE A 41 -18.35 -7.79 -13.96
C PHE A 41 -19.65 -8.22 -14.65
N GLU A 42 -20.50 -7.26 -15.07
CA GLU A 42 -21.69 -7.53 -15.88
C GLU A 42 -21.33 -8.35 -17.14
N LYS A 43 -22.22 -9.26 -17.56
CA LYS A 43 -22.01 -10.17 -18.72
C LYS A 43 -21.55 -9.44 -19.98
N THR A 44 -22.01 -8.21 -20.18
CA THR A 44 -21.66 -7.32 -21.31
C THR A 44 -20.19 -6.91 -21.32
N VAL A 45 -19.58 -6.67 -20.16
CA VAL A 45 -18.15 -6.32 -20.05
C VAL A 45 -17.27 -7.56 -20.23
N ARG A 46 -17.73 -8.73 -19.79
CA ARG A 46 -17.05 -10.01 -20.02
C ARG A 46 -16.91 -10.34 -21.52
N ASP A 47 -17.93 -10.01 -22.31
CA ASP A 47 -17.93 -10.19 -23.76
C ASP A 47 -17.07 -9.15 -24.49
N ALA A 48 -17.07 -7.88 -24.04
CA ALA A 48 -16.13 -6.87 -24.54
C ALA A 48 -14.66 -7.25 -24.24
N HIS A 49 -14.41 -7.75 -23.03
CA HIS A 49 -13.10 -8.28 -22.63
C HIS A 49 -12.67 -9.51 -23.43
N ARG A 50 -13.60 -10.40 -23.79
CA ARG A 50 -13.32 -11.54 -24.67
C ARG A 50 -12.95 -11.13 -26.09
N ARG A 51 -13.50 -10.01 -26.58
CA ARG A 51 -13.21 -9.47 -27.93
C ARG A 51 -11.84 -8.80 -28.03
N VAL A 52 -11.31 -8.26 -26.93
CA VAL A 52 -9.97 -7.61 -26.87
C VAL A 52 -8.88 -8.60 -26.47
N LYS A 53 -9.24 -9.81 -26.01
CA LYS A 53 -8.29 -10.84 -25.62
C LYS A 53 -7.40 -11.23 -26.81
N ILE A 54 -6.15 -10.79 -26.77
CA ILE A 54 -5.12 -11.19 -27.73
C ILE A 54 -4.75 -12.64 -27.41
N GLY A 55 -4.72 -13.55 -28.39
CA GLY A 55 -4.26 -14.92 -28.15
C GLY A 55 -2.78 -14.94 -27.71
N VAL A 56 -2.40 -15.84 -26.81
CA VAL A 56 -1.04 -15.92 -26.22
C VAL A 56 0.06 -15.91 -27.29
N LEU A 57 -0.14 -16.58 -28.43
CA LEU A 57 0.80 -16.58 -29.56
C LEU A 57 0.91 -15.21 -30.25
N ARG A 58 -0.21 -14.51 -30.46
CA ARG A 58 -0.21 -13.16 -31.00
C ARG A 58 0.38 -12.17 -30.00
N TRP A 59 0.17 -12.39 -28.70
CA TRP A 59 0.76 -11.59 -27.62
C TRP A 59 2.28 -11.72 -27.61
N ILE A 60 2.84 -12.94 -27.67
CA ILE A 60 4.30 -13.18 -27.74
C ILE A 60 4.94 -12.52 -28.98
N VAL A 61 4.25 -12.53 -30.12
CA VAL A 61 4.77 -11.96 -31.38
C VAL A 61 4.60 -10.44 -31.46
N THR A 62 3.59 -9.87 -30.80
CA THR A 62 3.27 -8.43 -30.86
C THR A 62 3.87 -7.64 -29.69
N GLU A 63 4.00 -8.25 -28.51
CA GLU A 63 4.77 -7.66 -27.42
C GLU A 63 6.25 -7.65 -27.78
N ARG A 64 6.90 -6.51 -27.50
CA ARG A 64 8.28 -6.26 -27.88
C ARG A 64 9.17 -7.39 -27.36
N PRO A 65 9.91 -8.12 -28.22
CA PRO A 65 10.74 -9.26 -27.83
C PRO A 65 11.84 -8.88 -26.81
N GLN A 66 12.14 -7.59 -26.68
CA GLN A 66 12.99 -7.03 -25.62
C GLN A 66 12.48 -7.36 -24.20
N ASN A 67 11.17 -7.40 -23.99
CA ASN A 67 10.59 -7.76 -22.69
C ASN A 67 10.98 -9.18 -22.29
N PHE A 68 11.05 -10.11 -23.24
CA PHE A 68 11.39 -11.51 -22.98
C PHE A 68 12.83 -11.68 -22.47
N ILE A 69 13.74 -10.82 -22.93
CA ILE A 69 15.14 -10.80 -22.49
C ILE A 69 15.28 -10.22 -21.08
N THR A 70 14.45 -9.23 -20.72
CA THR A 70 14.49 -8.60 -19.40
C THR A 70 13.65 -9.33 -18.36
N MET A 71 12.74 -10.22 -18.76
CA MET A 71 11.90 -11.00 -17.84
C MET A 71 12.68 -11.76 -16.77
N PRO A 72 13.77 -12.48 -17.07
CA PRO A 72 14.54 -13.19 -16.03
C PRO A 72 15.09 -12.25 -14.95
N ILE A 73 15.48 -11.03 -15.34
CA ILE A 73 16.00 -10.01 -14.40
C ILE A 73 14.87 -9.46 -13.53
N ILE A 74 13.73 -9.11 -14.15
CA ILE A 74 12.57 -8.57 -13.44
C ILE A 74 12.01 -9.62 -12.47
N TYR A 75 11.80 -10.85 -12.92
CA TYR A 75 11.31 -11.92 -12.06
C TYR A 75 12.35 -12.39 -11.06
N GLY A 76 13.65 -12.22 -11.35
CA GLY A 76 14.72 -12.43 -10.39
C GLY A 76 14.58 -11.57 -9.14
N MET A 77 14.02 -10.35 -9.25
CA MET A 77 13.70 -9.49 -8.11
C MET A 77 12.56 -10.01 -7.21
N SER A 78 11.80 -11.02 -7.66
CA SER A 78 10.84 -11.70 -6.79
C SER A 78 11.53 -12.38 -5.61
N ILE A 79 12.74 -12.91 -5.80
CA ILE A 79 13.50 -13.61 -4.75
C ILE A 79 13.82 -12.66 -3.58
N PRO A 80 14.54 -11.52 -3.78
CA PRO A 80 14.81 -10.60 -2.68
C PRO A 80 13.54 -10.02 -2.06
N MET A 81 12.46 -9.82 -2.84
CA MET A 81 11.18 -9.38 -2.29
C MET A 81 10.57 -10.42 -1.34
N LEU A 82 10.58 -11.71 -1.70
CA LEU A 82 10.08 -12.77 -0.83
C LEU A 82 10.93 -12.92 0.43
N VAL A 83 12.25 -12.78 0.30
CA VAL A 83 13.17 -12.79 1.45
C VAL A 83 12.89 -11.61 2.37
N LEU A 84 12.71 -10.41 1.82
CA LEU A 84 12.33 -9.22 2.58
C LEU A 84 11.00 -9.43 3.30
N ASP A 85 9.98 -9.96 2.62
CA ASP A 85 8.67 -10.25 3.21
C ASP A 85 8.77 -11.23 4.40
N LEU A 86 9.58 -12.29 4.26
CA LEU A 86 9.85 -13.24 5.34
C LEU A 86 10.47 -12.52 6.56
N PHE A 87 11.50 -11.71 6.33
CA PHE A 87 12.19 -10.98 7.40
C PHE A 87 11.29 -9.94 8.05
N LEU A 88 10.46 -9.23 7.29
CA LEU A 88 9.47 -8.29 7.84
C LEU A 88 8.44 -9.01 8.70
N GLY A 89 7.97 -10.19 8.25
CA GLY A 89 7.08 -11.04 9.03
C GLY A 89 7.71 -11.50 10.34
N PHE A 90 8.96 -11.98 10.29
CA PHE A 90 9.72 -12.40 11.47
C PHE A 90 9.99 -11.25 12.43
N TYR A 91 10.43 -10.11 11.92
CA TYR A 91 10.69 -8.89 12.69
C TYR A 91 9.43 -8.42 13.43
N GLN A 92 8.31 -8.34 12.73
CA GLN A 92 7.04 -7.99 13.36
C GLN A 92 6.56 -9.05 14.36
N TRP A 93 6.77 -10.34 14.08
CA TRP A 93 6.32 -11.40 14.98
C TRP A 93 7.11 -11.41 16.29
N THR A 94 8.40 -11.10 16.25
CA THR A 94 9.31 -11.11 17.40
C THR A 94 9.34 -9.76 18.14
N CYS A 95 9.61 -8.66 17.45
CA CYS A 95 9.83 -7.35 18.08
C CYS A 95 8.54 -6.66 18.51
N PHE A 96 7.46 -6.71 17.71
CA PHE A 96 6.28 -5.91 18.00
C PHE A 96 5.58 -6.31 19.31
N PRO A 97 5.41 -7.61 19.65
CA PRO A 97 4.88 -8.01 20.95
C PRO A 97 5.75 -7.55 22.12
N VAL A 98 7.08 -7.59 21.97
CA VAL A 98 8.04 -7.18 23.01
C VAL A 98 7.90 -5.69 23.32
N TYR A 99 7.67 -4.86 22.31
CA TYR A 99 7.54 -3.41 22.45
C TYR A 99 6.08 -2.94 22.62
N GLY A 100 5.11 -3.85 22.71
CA GLY A 100 3.68 -3.50 22.80
C GLY A 100 3.12 -2.81 21.55
N ILE A 101 3.80 -2.93 20.41
CA ILE A 101 3.38 -2.33 19.13
C ILE A 101 2.35 -3.25 18.48
N ARG A 102 1.27 -2.69 17.95
CA ARG A 102 0.28 -3.48 17.23
C ARG A 102 0.83 -3.97 15.89
N LYS A 103 0.61 -5.24 15.57
CA LYS A 103 0.96 -5.83 14.26
C LYS A 103 0.19 -5.17 13.11
N VAL A 104 0.89 -4.85 12.04
CA VAL A 104 0.38 -4.44 10.74
C VAL A 104 -0.31 -5.62 10.08
N LYS A 105 -1.56 -5.43 9.65
CA LYS A 105 -2.33 -6.43 8.94
C LYS A 105 -1.91 -6.46 7.47
N ARG A 106 -1.31 -7.56 7.05
CA ARG A 106 -0.88 -7.78 5.67
C ARG A 106 -2.00 -7.62 4.63
N GLY A 107 -3.23 -8.03 4.99
CA GLY A 107 -4.39 -7.99 4.10
C GLY A 107 -4.89 -6.58 3.73
N ASP A 108 -4.45 -5.55 4.44
CA ASP A 108 -4.84 -4.16 4.16
C ASP A 108 -3.93 -3.54 3.06
N TYR A 109 -2.76 -4.15 2.80
CA TYR A 109 -1.75 -3.64 1.87
C TYR A 109 -1.60 -4.49 0.60
N LEU A 110 -1.78 -5.80 0.70
CA LEU A 110 -1.71 -6.69 -0.46
C LEU A 110 -3.08 -6.85 -1.10
N VAL A 111 -3.40 -5.90 -1.98
CA VAL A 111 -4.62 -5.90 -2.79
C VAL A 111 -4.31 -6.54 -4.15
N LEU A 112 -4.85 -7.74 -4.39
CA LEU A 112 -4.62 -8.53 -5.60
C LEU A 112 -5.90 -8.63 -6.44
N ASP A 113 -6.50 -7.50 -6.81
CA ASP A 113 -7.81 -7.52 -7.49
C ASP A 113 -7.71 -7.76 -9.00
N HIS A 114 -6.54 -7.45 -9.58
CA HIS A 114 -6.29 -7.53 -11.01
C HIS A 114 -6.39 -8.95 -11.61
N GLN A 115 -6.37 -10.00 -10.78
CA GLN A 115 -6.55 -11.39 -11.23
C GLN A 115 -7.96 -11.66 -11.80
N HIS A 116 -8.95 -10.86 -11.41
CA HIS A 116 -10.36 -11.00 -11.84
C HIS A 116 -10.64 -10.41 -13.24
N LEU A 117 -9.71 -9.63 -13.82
CA LEU A 117 -9.87 -9.06 -15.16
C LEU A 117 -9.83 -10.19 -16.21
N ALA A 118 -10.93 -10.35 -16.93
CA ALA A 118 -11.16 -11.47 -17.85
C ALA A 118 -10.47 -11.32 -19.22
N TYR A 119 -10.01 -10.11 -19.56
CA TYR A 119 -9.32 -9.82 -20.83
C TYR A 119 -7.82 -10.12 -20.83
N LEU A 120 -7.19 -10.20 -19.65
CA LEU A 120 -5.76 -10.49 -19.55
C LEU A 120 -5.44 -11.96 -19.84
N ASN A 121 -4.35 -12.19 -20.57
CA ASN A 121 -3.73 -13.49 -20.73
C ASN A 121 -3.05 -13.96 -19.45
N PHE A 122 -2.72 -15.26 -19.39
CA PHE A 122 -2.07 -15.86 -18.23
C PHE A 122 -0.76 -15.15 -17.84
N PHE A 123 0.09 -14.82 -18.82
CA PHE A 123 1.34 -14.09 -18.58
C PHE A 123 1.09 -12.66 -18.06
N GLU A 124 0.17 -11.92 -18.69
CA GLU A 124 -0.19 -10.57 -18.23
C GLU A 124 -0.75 -10.58 -16.81
N LYS A 125 -1.53 -11.61 -16.44
CA LYS A 125 -1.99 -11.79 -15.05
C LYS A 125 -0.83 -12.03 -14.10
N GLY A 126 0.17 -12.80 -14.51
CA GLY A 126 1.41 -13.01 -13.75
C GLY A 126 2.16 -11.71 -13.50
N HIS A 127 2.32 -10.88 -14.53
CA HIS A 127 2.95 -9.55 -14.40
C HIS A 127 2.18 -8.62 -13.48
N CYS A 128 0.86 -8.52 -13.65
CA CYS A 128 0.03 -7.69 -12.79
C CYS A 128 0.06 -8.16 -11.34
N MET A 129 0.09 -9.48 -11.10
CA MET A 129 0.23 -10.04 -9.75
C MET A 129 1.59 -9.68 -9.14
N TYR A 130 2.68 -9.83 -9.91
CA TYR A 130 4.02 -9.45 -9.47
C TYR A 130 4.09 -7.97 -9.09
N CYS A 131 3.63 -7.07 -9.96
CA CYS A 131 3.66 -5.63 -9.69
C CYS A 131 2.76 -5.25 -8.50
N SER A 132 1.54 -5.80 -8.43
CA SER A 132 0.62 -5.54 -7.31
C SER A 132 1.21 -6.03 -5.99
N TYR A 133 1.85 -7.21 -6.00
CA TYR A 133 2.54 -7.75 -4.85
C TYR A 133 3.72 -6.87 -4.42
N ALA A 134 4.58 -6.47 -5.35
CA ALA A 134 5.74 -5.62 -5.07
C ALA A 134 5.32 -4.28 -4.47
N VAL A 135 4.35 -3.59 -5.06
CA VAL A 135 3.84 -2.32 -4.55
C VAL A 135 3.22 -2.48 -3.16
N GLY A 136 2.38 -3.50 -2.96
CA GLY A 136 1.77 -3.79 -1.67
C GLY A 136 2.79 -4.16 -0.59
N LEU A 137 3.82 -4.94 -0.95
CA LEU A 137 4.92 -5.29 -0.05
C LEU A 137 5.71 -4.06 0.39
N MET A 138 6.02 -3.13 -0.53
CA MET A 138 6.72 -1.90 -0.18
C MET A 138 5.88 -1.03 0.75
N ALA A 139 4.58 -0.89 0.50
CA ALA A 139 3.69 -0.15 1.39
C ALA A 139 3.59 -0.79 2.78
N TYR A 140 3.51 -2.12 2.85
CA TYR A 140 3.55 -2.88 4.10
C TYR A 140 4.87 -2.69 4.86
N ALA A 141 6.01 -2.75 4.16
CA ALA A 141 7.33 -2.50 4.73
C ALA A 141 7.45 -1.08 5.28
N THR A 142 6.99 -0.07 4.53
CA THR A 142 6.98 1.32 4.96
C THR A 142 6.15 1.52 6.23
N GLU A 143 4.98 0.89 6.35
CA GLU A 143 4.17 0.98 7.58
C GLU A 143 4.88 0.33 8.78
N ILE A 144 5.50 -0.85 8.60
CA ILE A 144 6.26 -1.51 9.67
C ILE A 144 7.37 -0.57 10.16
N ILE A 145 8.16 -0.04 9.24
CA ILE A 145 9.27 0.86 9.56
C ILE A 145 8.76 2.15 10.20
N ALA A 146 7.65 2.72 9.72
CA ALA A 146 7.06 3.92 10.28
C ALA A 146 6.61 3.74 11.75
N ARG A 147 6.10 2.56 12.11
CA ARG A 147 5.76 2.23 13.52
C ARG A 147 7.02 2.06 14.36
N THR A 148 8.05 1.41 13.82
CA THR A 148 9.36 1.30 14.46
C THR A 148 9.98 2.68 14.69
N GLU A 149 9.95 3.55 13.69
CA GLU A 149 10.46 4.92 13.77
C GLU A 149 9.69 5.72 14.81
N GLN A 150 8.35 5.61 14.84
CA GLN A 150 7.52 6.24 15.87
C GLN A 150 7.88 5.77 17.30
N TYR A 151 8.28 4.50 17.47
CA TYR A 151 8.63 3.95 18.77
C TYR A 151 10.03 4.39 19.27
N PHE A 152 11.01 4.43 18.36
CA PHE A 152 12.42 4.66 18.70
C PHE A 152 12.86 6.11 18.53
N CYS A 153 12.47 6.77 17.43
CA CYS A 153 12.97 8.09 17.05
C CYS A 153 11.95 8.88 16.19
N PRO A 154 10.87 9.41 16.79
CA PRO A 154 9.87 10.21 16.08
C PRO A 154 10.36 11.65 15.88
N ILE A 155 11.49 11.84 15.20
CA ILE A 155 12.11 13.15 14.93
C ILE A 155 12.16 13.39 13.43
N LYS A 156 11.69 14.57 12.99
CA LYS A 156 11.77 15.00 11.60
C LYS A 156 13.23 15.22 11.18
N HIS A 157 13.56 14.82 9.97
CA HIS A 157 14.81 15.15 9.32
C HIS A 157 14.93 16.66 9.04
N ALA A 158 16.15 17.18 9.16
CA ALA A 158 16.48 18.56 8.82
C ALA A 158 16.28 18.85 7.32
N ARG A 159 16.50 17.84 6.46
CA ARG A 159 16.32 17.94 5.02
C ARG A 159 14.92 17.50 4.61
N LYS A 160 14.39 18.13 3.56
CA LYS A 160 13.14 17.71 2.95
C LYS A 160 13.28 16.29 2.39
N ILE A 161 12.30 15.45 2.70
CA ILE A 161 12.16 14.10 2.15
C ILE A 161 11.09 14.14 1.06
N LEU A 162 11.30 13.37 -0.01
CA LEU A 162 10.40 13.31 -1.16
C LEU A 162 9.11 12.54 -0.86
N SER A 163 9.20 11.47 -0.08
CA SER A 163 8.05 10.68 0.37
C SER A 163 8.24 10.31 1.83
N ALA A 164 7.43 10.91 2.69
CA ALA A 164 7.37 10.59 4.11
C ALA A 164 6.09 9.82 4.38
N HIS A 165 6.13 8.87 5.32
CA HIS A 165 4.95 8.13 5.73
C HIS A 165 3.95 9.05 6.45
N SER A 166 2.67 8.68 6.48
CA SER A 166 1.58 9.49 7.06
C SER A 166 1.84 9.96 8.49
N ARG A 167 2.48 9.13 9.32
CA ARG A 167 2.82 9.43 10.73
C ARG A 167 3.87 10.54 10.90
N TYR A 168 4.66 10.83 9.87
CA TYR A 168 5.80 11.74 9.94
C TYR A 168 5.39 13.19 10.22
N ALA A 169 4.18 13.59 9.80
CA ALA A 169 3.64 14.92 10.07
C ALA A 169 3.55 15.23 11.57
N SER A 170 3.28 14.21 12.40
CA SER A 170 3.11 14.32 13.85
C SER A 170 4.42 14.32 14.64
N PHE A 171 5.54 13.97 13.99
CA PHE A 171 6.84 13.84 14.63
C PHE A 171 7.39 15.18 15.13
N ILE A 172 8.30 15.07 16.11
CA ILE A 172 8.99 16.20 16.74
C ILE A 172 9.85 16.91 15.69
N ALA A 173 9.88 18.25 15.71
CA ALA A 173 10.67 18.98 14.73
C ALA A 173 12.18 18.79 14.99
N TYR A 174 12.97 18.89 13.93
CA TYR A 174 14.42 18.80 14.05
C TYR A 174 14.95 19.90 14.98
N GLY A 175 15.74 19.53 15.99
CA GLY A 175 16.32 20.46 16.97
C GLY A 175 15.45 20.78 18.19
N GLU A 176 14.18 20.34 18.23
CA GLU A 176 13.33 20.47 19.43
C GLU A 176 13.67 19.35 20.43
N ALA A 177 14.58 19.61 21.38
CA ALA A 177 14.95 18.65 22.43
C ALA A 177 14.07 18.74 23.69
N GLU A 178 13.29 19.82 23.84
CA GLU A 178 12.46 20.04 25.02
C GLU A 178 11.41 18.94 25.19
N ASN A 179 11.36 18.35 26.39
CA ASN A 179 10.43 17.28 26.74
C ASN A 179 10.47 16.06 25.80
N TYR A 180 11.61 15.83 25.11
CA TYR A 180 11.75 14.73 24.16
C TYR A 180 11.33 13.37 24.74
N HIS A 181 11.81 13.05 25.95
CA HIS A 181 11.49 11.78 26.60
C HIS A 181 10.01 11.62 26.95
N ALA A 182 9.35 12.69 27.43
CA ALA A 182 7.92 12.66 27.73
C ALA A 182 7.10 12.46 26.45
N ARG A 183 7.42 13.19 25.37
CA ARG A 183 6.75 13.04 24.08
C ARG A 183 7.01 11.68 23.45
N LEU A 184 8.21 11.12 23.62
CA LEU A 184 8.53 9.76 23.18
C LEU A 184 7.64 8.72 23.86
N GLU A 185 7.38 8.89 25.15
CA GLU A 185 6.48 8.03 25.91
C GLU A 185 5.02 8.14 25.42
N GLU A 186 4.57 9.35 25.07
CA GLU A 186 3.27 9.58 24.41
C GLU A 186 3.17 8.79 23.10
N PHE A 187 4.17 8.88 22.21
CA PHE A 187 4.15 8.15 20.93
C PHE A 187 4.13 6.63 21.11
N ARG A 188 4.83 6.10 22.11
CA ARG A 188 4.81 4.66 22.44
C ARG A 188 3.43 4.23 22.93
N ASN A 189 2.79 5.03 23.78
CA ASN A 189 1.45 4.78 24.28
C ASN A 189 0.40 4.84 23.16
N GLU A 190 0.55 5.74 22.18
CA GLU A 190 -0.32 5.81 20.99
C GLU A 190 -0.24 4.53 20.14
N LEU A 191 0.97 4.00 19.92
CA LEU A 191 1.17 2.75 19.17
C LEU A 191 0.47 1.53 19.81
N GLY A 192 0.43 1.49 21.14
CA GLY A 192 -0.29 0.44 21.89
C GLY A 192 -1.81 0.60 21.86
N LYS A 193 -2.31 1.84 21.82
CA LYS A 193 -3.75 2.16 21.82
C LYS A 193 -4.39 2.11 20.43
N GLU A 194 -3.62 2.09 19.36
CA GLU A 194 -4.13 2.09 18.00
C GLU A 194 -5.08 0.91 17.74
N LYS A 195 -6.38 1.20 17.57
CA LYS A 195 -7.33 0.26 16.99
C LYS A 195 -6.95 0.05 15.53
N GLY A 196 -6.84 -1.20 15.10
CA GLY A 196 -6.45 -1.54 13.74
C GLY A 196 -7.32 -0.75 12.76
N LYS A 197 -6.69 -0.10 11.77
CA LYS A 197 -7.30 0.76 10.75
C LYS A 197 -8.28 0.04 9.79
N GLY A 198 -9.00 -0.98 10.27
CA GLY A 198 -10.03 -1.74 9.56
C GLY A 198 -11.40 -1.74 10.24
N GLU A 199 -11.67 -0.83 11.18
CA GLU A 199 -13.00 -0.62 11.78
C GLU A 199 -13.62 0.76 11.44
N ARG A 200 -12.97 1.56 10.59
CA ARG A 200 -13.56 2.78 10.02
C ARG A 200 -13.85 2.51 8.54
N GLY A 201 -15.09 2.14 8.25
CA GLY A 201 -15.54 1.87 6.87
C GLY A 201 -16.57 0.75 6.74
N SER A 202 -17.53 0.64 7.67
CA SER A 202 -18.81 -0.03 7.42
C SER A 202 -19.82 0.49 8.43
N LYS A 203 -20.43 1.61 8.09
CA LYS A 203 -21.78 1.97 8.52
C LYS A 203 -22.47 2.60 7.33
#